data_AF-A0A954UFK9-F1
#
_entry.id   AF-A0A954UFK9-F1
#
_cell.length_a   1.000
_cell.length_b   1.000
_cell.length_c   1.000
_cell.angle_alpha   90.00
_cell.angle_beta   90.00
_cell.angle_gamma   90.00
#
_symmetry.space_group_name_H-M   'P 1'
#
loop_
_entity.id
_entity.type
_entity.pdbx_description
1 polymer ?
#
loop_
_entity_poly.entity_id
_entity_poly.type
_entity_poly.pdbx_seq_one_letter_code
_entity_poly.pdbx_strand_id
1 'polypeptide(L)'
;MSRGPLYQDAYSPQFSGHETFPLRYGWLKKAFDRVAETQTEDDNRAACWDEDAIARFGVGKNMVGSMRHWAKAAGIIEEPKTNSVRTKPLGDLLFGLRGLDPYMEHPATLWLVHWQLAALSDKTTWFWAFNHYPAVTFERDKLISSLERLAHERNWSRVAHSTVSKDVACFIRTYVPQQISGKAAHDDALESPLTELGLIKAIGKKDGFRFVRGPKSTLSDGVFMYALLDFWARHTSASTLSFEAIAHAPGSPGRVFAFDENDVADRLTMLDDASGGALRWSETAGLKQVVRTIDTNETTRLSFVSADYDVAGRKEVA
;
A
#
# COMPACT_ATOMS: atom_id res chain seq x y z
N MET A 1 0.86 4.52 26.14
CA MET A 1 1.97 3.90 25.39
C MET A 1 1.42 3.38 24.08
N SER A 2 1.89 3.91 22.96
CA SER A 2 1.53 3.41 21.64
C SER A 2 1.93 1.95 21.51
N ARG A 3 1.02 1.10 21.05
CA ARG A 3 1.23 -0.34 20.80
C ARG A 3 1.19 -0.59 19.30
N GLY A 4 1.88 -1.62 18.82
CA GLY A 4 1.89 -2.01 17.41
C GLY A 4 3.26 -2.49 16.92
N PRO A 5 3.38 -2.89 15.65
CA PRO A 5 4.59 -3.48 15.09
C PRO A 5 5.85 -2.62 15.26
N LEU A 6 5.72 -1.28 15.12
CA LEU A 6 6.83 -0.34 15.26
C LEU A 6 7.42 -0.27 16.68
N TYR A 7 6.69 -0.75 17.68
CA TYR A 7 7.08 -0.71 19.09
C TYR A 7 7.58 -2.06 19.60
N GLN A 8 7.78 -3.03 18.71
CA GLN A 8 8.45 -4.29 19.03
C GLN A 8 9.97 -4.10 18.96
N ASP A 9 10.72 -4.78 19.82
CA ASP A 9 12.19 -4.61 19.89
C ASP A 9 12.91 -5.24 18.68
N ALA A 10 12.31 -6.24 18.05
CA ALA A 10 12.83 -6.87 16.83
C ALA A 10 12.54 -6.08 15.54
N TYR A 11 11.81 -4.97 15.61
CA TYR A 11 11.45 -4.18 14.44
C TYR A 11 12.67 -3.49 13.82
N SER A 12 12.89 -3.70 12.52
CA SER A 12 13.91 -2.99 11.74
C SER A 12 13.28 -1.88 10.92
N PRO A 13 13.63 -0.60 11.16
CA PRO A 13 13.08 0.50 10.38
C PRO A 13 13.62 0.54 8.95
N GLN A 14 12.79 0.98 8.01
CA GLN A 14 13.14 1.15 6.61
C GLN A 14 12.65 2.52 6.11
N PHE A 15 13.61 3.42 5.85
CA PHE A 15 13.41 4.80 5.38
C PHE A 15 14.10 5.07 4.04
N SER A 16 14.46 4.02 3.29
CA SER A 16 15.30 4.15 2.09
C SER A 16 15.04 3.05 1.05
N GLY A 17 15.72 3.16 -0.09
CA GLY A 17 15.67 2.20 -1.21
C GLY A 17 14.87 2.68 -2.42
N HIS A 18 14.01 3.67 -2.24
CA HIS A 18 13.28 4.32 -3.34
C HIS A 18 14.13 5.38 -4.07
N GLU A 19 15.38 5.64 -3.65
CA GLU A 19 16.29 6.64 -4.25
C GLU A 19 15.64 8.02 -4.49
N THR A 20 14.73 8.42 -3.58
CA THR A 20 13.90 9.66 -3.67
C THR A 20 12.85 9.71 -4.79
N PHE A 21 12.74 8.67 -5.61
CA PHE A 21 11.72 8.56 -6.65
C PHE A 21 10.42 7.96 -6.09
N PRO A 22 9.27 8.65 -6.19
CA PRO A 22 7.98 8.03 -5.92
C PRO A 22 7.70 6.94 -6.96
N LEU A 23 6.75 6.04 -6.66
CA LEU A 23 6.28 5.04 -7.62
C LEU A 23 5.78 5.75 -8.89
N ARG A 24 6.09 5.21 -10.08
CA ARG A 24 5.63 5.72 -11.37
C ARG A 24 4.80 4.68 -12.12
N TYR A 25 3.92 5.13 -13.01
CA TYR A 25 3.20 4.25 -13.94
C TYR A 25 4.15 3.33 -14.71
N GLY A 26 3.69 2.10 -14.97
CA GLY A 26 4.43 1.07 -15.70
C GLY A 26 5.61 0.44 -14.95
N TRP A 27 6.08 1.00 -13.82
CA TRP A 27 7.20 0.42 -13.06
C TRP A 27 6.87 -0.97 -12.50
N LEU A 28 5.68 -1.14 -11.90
CA LEU A 28 5.28 -2.43 -11.35
C LEU A 28 5.12 -3.50 -12.43
N LYS A 29 4.48 -3.16 -13.55
CA LYS A 29 4.33 -4.07 -14.70
C LYS A 29 5.66 -4.48 -15.31
N LYS A 30 6.56 -3.52 -15.59
CA LYS A 30 7.89 -3.82 -16.13
C LYS A 30 8.71 -4.73 -15.20
N ALA A 31 8.67 -4.45 -13.89
CA ALA A 31 9.32 -5.29 -12.89
C ALA A 31 8.72 -6.70 -12.86
N PHE A 32 7.40 -6.80 -12.86
CA PHE A 32 6.68 -8.07 -12.90
C PHE A 32 7.06 -8.90 -14.13
N ASP A 33 7.00 -8.32 -15.33
CA ASP A 33 7.30 -9.01 -16.58
C ASP A 33 8.71 -9.58 -16.59
N ARG A 34 9.70 -8.76 -16.17
CA ARG A 34 11.08 -9.22 -16.12
C ARG A 34 11.29 -10.36 -15.14
N VAL A 35 10.64 -10.30 -13.98
CA VAL A 35 10.73 -11.38 -12.99
C VAL A 35 9.99 -12.63 -13.48
N ALA A 36 8.82 -12.48 -14.09
CA ALA A 36 8.05 -13.59 -14.63
C ALA A 36 8.80 -14.33 -15.76
N GLU A 37 9.53 -13.60 -16.61
CA GLU A 37 10.40 -14.16 -17.66
C GLU A 37 11.53 -15.04 -17.10
N THR A 38 12.12 -14.66 -15.97
CA THR A 38 13.37 -15.26 -15.48
C THR A 38 13.22 -16.11 -14.23
N GLN A 39 12.06 -16.14 -13.56
CA GLN A 39 11.89 -16.81 -12.27
C GLN A 39 12.12 -18.32 -12.26
N THR A 40 12.20 -18.96 -13.43
CA THR A 40 12.58 -20.37 -13.59
C THR A 40 14.09 -20.57 -13.76
N GLU A 41 14.86 -19.50 -13.95
CA GLU A 41 16.32 -19.52 -14.11
C GLU A 41 17.02 -19.53 -12.74
N ASP A 42 18.20 -20.14 -12.67
CA ASP A 42 19.08 -20.03 -11.51
C ASP A 42 19.75 -18.65 -11.48
N ASP A 43 19.92 -18.06 -10.28
CA ASP A 43 20.51 -16.72 -10.10
C ASP A 43 19.83 -15.60 -10.92
N ASN A 44 18.52 -15.73 -11.11
CA ASN A 44 17.73 -14.84 -11.97
C ASN A 44 17.67 -13.38 -11.48
N ARG A 45 18.13 -13.12 -10.26
CA ARG A 45 18.19 -11.80 -9.68
C ARG A 45 19.07 -10.84 -10.48
N ALA A 46 20.27 -11.27 -10.85
CA ALA A 46 21.20 -10.46 -11.62
C ALA A 46 20.57 -10.07 -12.96
N ALA A 47 19.94 -11.05 -13.61
CA ALA A 47 19.21 -10.86 -14.86
C ALA A 47 18.07 -9.82 -14.77
N CYS A 48 17.51 -9.57 -13.58
CA CYS A 48 16.45 -8.58 -13.38
C CYS A 48 16.97 -7.17 -13.07
N TRP A 49 18.11 -7.03 -12.39
CA TRP A 49 18.47 -5.77 -11.71
C TRP A 49 19.87 -5.23 -12.00
N ASP A 50 20.72 -5.98 -12.70
CA ASP A 50 22.10 -5.57 -12.98
C ASP A 50 22.17 -4.64 -14.21
N GLU A 51 23.34 -4.43 -14.82
CA GLU A 51 23.56 -3.37 -15.80
C GLU A 51 22.64 -3.45 -17.03
N ASP A 52 22.31 -4.65 -17.49
CA ASP A 52 21.37 -4.87 -18.61
C ASP A 52 19.96 -4.36 -18.31
N ALA A 53 19.58 -4.24 -17.03
CA ALA A 53 18.28 -3.72 -16.62
C ALA A 53 18.08 -2.26 -17.02
N ILE A 54 19.16 -1.47 -17.12
CA ILE A 54 19.10 -0.05 -17.55
C ILE A 54 18.58 0.02 -18.97
N ALA A 55 19.19 -0.73 -19.89
CA ALA A 55 18.80 -0.78 -21.29
C ALA A 55 17.39 -1.38 -21.45
N ARG A 56 17.10 -2.48 -20.74
CA ARG A 56 15.81 -3.16 -20.82
C ARG A 56 14.65 -2.30 -20.34
N PHE A 57 14.78 -1.69 -19.17
CA PHE A 57 13.70 -0.87 -18.60
C PHE A 57 13.62 0.53 -19.18
N GLY A 58 14.66 0.96 -19.92
CA GLY A 58 14.78 2.29 -20.50
C GLY A 58 14.87 3.37 -19.43
N VAL A 59 15.53 3.10 -18.29
CA VAL A 59 15.64 4.03 -17.16
C VAL A 59 17.05 4.02 -16.56
N GLY A 60 17.43 5.09 -15.87
CA GLY A 60 18.75 5.18 -15.22
C GLY A 60 18.92 4.21 -14.03
N LYS A 61 20.18 3.93 -13.66
CA LYS A 61 20.57 3.00 -12.58
C LYS A 61 19.80 3.18 -11.26
N ASN A 62 19.64 4.43 -10.80
CA ASN A 62 18.92 4.70 -9.55
C ASN A 62 17.42 4.37 -9.68
N MET A 63 16.82 4.61 -10.85
CA MET A 63 15.42 4.27 -11.11
C MET A 63 15.20 2.76 -11.18
N VAL A 64 16.18 1.98 -11.65
CA VAL A 64 16.12 0.51 -11.56
C VAL A 64 16.03 0.08 -10.08
N GLY A 65 16.87 0.67 -9.23
CA GLY A 65 16.82 0.47 -7.77
C GLY A 65 15.45 0.82 -7.17
N SER A 66 14.89 1.97 -7.52
CA SER A 66 13.56 2.39 -7.09
C SER A 66 12.44 1.48 -7.60
N MET A 67 12.52 1.03 -8.86
CA MET A 67 11.54 0.13 -9.46
C MET A 67 11.49 -1.19 -8.70
N ARG A 68 12.65 -1.79 -8.42
CA ARG A 68 12.76 -2.97 -7.57
C ARG A 68 12.19 -2.72 -6.17
N HIS A 69 12.52 -1.59 -5.56
CA HIS A 69 12.02 -1.22 -4.23
C HIS A 69 10.48 -1.19 -4.20
N TRP A 70 9.86 -0.50 -5.16
CA TRP A 70 8.41 -0.36 -5.23
C TRP A 70 7.71 -1.67 -5.58
N ALA A 71 8.27 -2.46 -6.49
CA ALA A 71 7.70 -3.78 -6.83
C ALA A 71 7.66 -4.73 -5.63
N LYS A 72 8.69 -4.71 -4.78
CA LYS A 72 8.69 -5.43 -3.50
C LYS A 72 7.69 -4.84 -2.51
N ALA A 73 7.72 -3.52 -2.34
CA ALA A 73 6.87 -2.82 -1.36
C ALA A 73 5.37 -2.93 -1.68
N ALA A 74 5.02 -2.98 -2.96
CA ALA A 74 3.67 -3.17 -3.45
C ALA A 74 3.22 -4.65 -3.46
N GLY A 75 4.06 -5.58 -2.97
CA GLY A 75 3.72 -7.00 -2.89
C GLY A 75 3.57 -7.68 -4.25
N ILE A 76 4.19 -7.16 -5.31
CA ILE A 76 4.12 -7.70 -6.67
C ILE A 76 5.19 -8.78 -6.89
N ILE A 77 6.36 -8.59 -6.29
CA ILE A 77 7.47 -9.54 -6.33
C ILE A 77 8.02 -9.77 -4.92
N GLU A 78 8.78 -10.84 -4.77
CA GLU A 78 9.57 -11.09 -3.58
C GLU A 78 10.95 -11.63 -3.91
N GLU A 79 11.86 -11.51 -2.93
CA GLU A 79 13.23 -12.01 -3.03
C GLU A 79 13.49 -12.93 -1.84
N PRO A 80 13.09 -14.22 -1.95
CA PRO A 80 13.15 -15.15 -0.83
C PRO A 80 14.60 -15.50 -0.42
N LYS A 81 15.56 -15.33 -1.34
CA LYS A 81 16.98 -15.59 -1.14
C LYS A 81 17.82 -14.52 -1.83
N THR A 82 19.09 -14.42 -1.47
CA THR A 82 20.01 -13.39 -2.00
C THR A 82 20.05 -13.32 -3.51
N ASN A 83 19.95 -14.46 -4.21
CA ASN A 83 20.09 -14.58 -5.67
C ASN A 83 18.80 -15.06 -6.36
N SER A 84 17.65 -14.90 -5.71
CA SER A 84 16.38 -15.35 -6.27
C SER A 84 15.33 -14.26 -6.15
N VAL A 85 14.62 -14.01 -7.25
CA VAL A 85 13.45 -13.14 -7.29
C VAL A 85 12.31 -13.89 -7.98
N ARG A 86 11.10 -13.77 -7.46
CA ARG A 86 9.90 -14.40 -8.07
C ARG A 86 8.69 -13.50 -7.97
N THR A 87 7.68 -13.77 -8.78
CA THR A 87 6.40 -13.07 -8.67
C THR A 87 5.66 -13.50 -7.41
N LYS A 88 4.81 -12.61 -6.89
CA LYS A 88 3.86 -12.94 -5.81
C LYS A 88 2.47 -13.15 -6.39
N PRO A 89 1.58 -13.87 -5.68
CA PRO A 89 0.21 -14.12 -6.14
C PRO A 89 -0.59 -12.85 -6.49
N LEU A 90 -0.38 -11.74 -5.77
CA LEU A 90 -0.98 -10.44 -6.12
C LEU A 90 -0.44 -9.90 -7.46
N GLY A 91 0.87 -10.04 -7.70
CA GLY A 91 1.48 -9.67 -8.97
C GLY A 91 0.96 -10.52 -10.13
N ASP A 92 0.85 -11.83 -9.93
CA ASP A 92 0.31 -12.74 -10.95
C ASP A 92 -1.15 -12.43 -11.28
N LEU A 93 -1.95 -12.13 -10.24
CA LEU A 93 -3.36 -11.74 -10.39
C LEU A 93 -3.51 -10.46 -11.21
N LEU A 94 -2.69 -9.45 -10.96
CA LEU A 94 -2.84 -8.14 -11.60
C LEU A 94 -2.18 -8.08 -12.99
N PHE A 95 -0.97 -8.59 -13.11
CA PHE A 95 -0.09 -8.34 -14.26
C PHE A 95 0.26 -9.57 -15.09
N GLY A 96 -0.18 -10.76 -14.67
CA GLY A 96 0.02 -12.01 -15.40
C GLY A 96 -0.54 -11.97 -16.83
N LEU A 97 -0.32 -13.04 -17.60
CA LEU A 97 -0.78 -13.14 -18.99
C LEU A 97 -2.30 -12.88 -19.16
N ARG A 98 -3.08 -13.27 -18.15
CA ARG A 98 -4.53 -12.98 -18.04
C ARG A 98 -4.82 -12.14 -16.79
N GLY A 99 -3.89 -11.24 -16.46
CA GLY A 99 -3.99 -10.38 -15.30
C GLY A 99 -5.19 -9.44 -15.38
N LEU A 100 -5.72 -9.06 -14.24
CA LEU A 100 -6.93 -8.25 -14.12
C LEU A 100 -6.72 -6.79 -14.56
N ASP A 101 -5.50 -6.27 -14.44
CA ASP A 101 -5.18 -4.88 -14.77
C ASP A 101 -3.71 -4.71 -15.15
N PRO A 102 -3.31 -5.16 -16.37
CA PRO A 102 -1.92 -5.11 -16.83
C PRO A 102 -1.30 -3.70 -16.86
N TYR A 103 -2.13 -2.66 -16.91
CA TYR A 103 -1.73 -1.27 -17.12
C TYR A 103 -1.92 -0.37 -15.88
N MET A 104 -2.44 -0.91 -14.77
CA MET A 104 -2.74 -0.16 -13.54
C MET A 104 -3.77 0.96 -13.74
N GLU A 105 -4.76 0.74 -14.61
CA GLU A 105 -5.80 1.73 -14.95
C GLU A 105 -7.00 1.66 -14.00
N HIS A 106 -7.18 0.53 -13.31
CA HIS A 106 -8.31 0.36 -12.42
C HIS A 106 -7.99 0.88 -11.00
N PRO A 107 -8.85 1.72 -10.39
CA PRO A 107 -8.60 2.26 -9.05
C PRO A 107 -8.38 1.20 -7.97
N ALA A 108 -8.99 0.02 -8.10
CA ALA A 108 -8.79 -1.10 -7.18
C ALA A 108 -7.30 -1.50 -7.07
N THR A 109 -6.56 -1.47 -8.17
CA THR A 109 -5.11 -1.75 -8.20
C THR A 109 -4.36 -0.76 -7.32
N LEU A 110 -4.70 0.53 -7.43
CA LEU A 110 -4.07 1.58 -6.63
C LEU A 110 -4.36 1.42 -5.14
N TRP A 111 -5.59 1.04 -4.78
CA TRP A 111 -5.95 0.74 -3.39
C TRP A 111 -5.22 -0.47 -2.82
N LEU A 112 -5.03 -1.53 -3.62
CA LEU A 112 -4.24 -2.71 -3.23
C LEU A 112 -2.77 -2.34 -3.01
N VAL A 113 -2.18 -1.54 -3.91
CA VAL A 113 -0.81 -1.05 -3.73
C VAL A 113 -0.70 -0.21 -2.46
N HIS A 114 -1.63 0.71 -2.22
CA HIS A 114 -1.65 1.50 -0.99
C HIS A 114 -1.77 0.62 0.27
N TRP A 115 -2.63 -0.40 0.24
CA TRP A 115 -2.75 -1.38 1.33
C TRP A 115 -1.40 -2.02 1.65
N GLN A 116 -0.67 -2.52 0.65
CA GLN A 116 0.65 -3.14 0.85
C GLN A 116 1.67 -2.16 1.46
N LEU A 117 1.62 -0.87 1.08
CA LEU A 117 2.54 0.15 1.60
C LEU A 117 2.24 0.58 3.03
N ALA A 118 0.96 0.66 3.41
CA ALA A 118 0.54 1.33 4.64
C ALA A 118 -0.05 0.40 5.72
N ALA A 119 -0.50 -0.80 5.36
CA ALA A 119 -1.01 -1.79 6.32
C ALA A 119 0.10 -2.66 6.93
N LEU A 120 1.24 -2.78 6.23
CA LEU A 120 2.42 -3.50 6.66
C LEU A 120 3.46 -2.53 7.23
N SER A 121 4.16 -2.94 8.29
CA SER A 121 5.15 -2.09 8.95
C SER A 121 6.48 -1.97 8.20
N ASP A 122 6.61 -2.62 7.05
CA ASP A 122 7.84 -2.70 6.25
C ASP A 122 8.29 -1.33 5.73
N LYS A 123 7.37 -0.36 5.59
CA LYS A 123 7.68 1.04 5.24
C LYS A 123 7.33 1.93 6.42
N THR A 124 8.34 2.29 7.19
CA THR A 124 8.16 2.95 8.50
C THR A 124 7.33 4.23 8.39
N THR A 125 7.68 5.12 7.45
CA THR A 125 6.97 6.39 7.26
C THR A 125 5.51 6.19 6.83
N TRP A 126 5.24 5.29 5.87
CA TRP A 126 3.88 5.02 5.40
C TRP A 126 3.02 4.44 6.52
N PHE A 127 3.50 3.38 7.18
CA PHE A 127 2.78 2.75 8.26
C PHE A 127 2.52 3.73 9.41
N TRP A 128 3.54 4.47 9.84
CA TRP A 128 3.38 5.41 10.95
C TRP A 128 2.44 6.57 10.60
N ALA A 129 2.56 7.14 9.40
CA ALA A 129 1.74 8.27 8.96
C ALA A 129 0.24 7.93 8.93
N PHE A 130 -0.14 6.79 8.36
CA PHE A 130 -1.56 6.40 8.27
C PHE A 130 -2.12 5.80 9.57
N ASN A 131 -1.30 5.10 10.36
CA ASN A 131 -1.80 4.34 11.52
C ASN A 131 -1.57 5.00 12.88
N HIS A 132 -0.57 5.85 13.01
CA HIS A 132 -0.15 6.42 14.30
C HIS A 132 -0.15 7.94 14.34
N TYR A 133 -0.15 8.63 13.20
CA TYR A 133 -0.19 10.09 13.22
C TYR A 133 -1.50 10.60 13.84
N PRO A 134 -1.43 11.43 14.88
CA PRO A 134 -2.62 11.74 15.69
C PRO A 134 -3.53 12.80 15.06
N ALA A 135 -3.03 13.62 14.13
CA ALA A 135 -3.75 14.77 13.60
C ALA A 135 -4.19 14.57 12.14
N VAL A 136 -5.23 15.28 11.72
CA VAL A 136 -5.71 15.25 10.33
C VAL A 136 -4.81 16.08 9.41
N THR A 137 -4.20 17.15 9.95
CA THR A 137 -3.28 18.04 9.22
C THR A 137 -1.86 17.89 9.73
N PHE A 138 -0.88 18.00 8.83
CA PHE A 138 0.54 18.00 9.18
C PHE A 138 1.34 18.98 8.32
N GLU A 139 2.51 19.34 8.82
CA GLU A 139 3.54 20.07 8.07
C GLU A 139 4.71 19.12 7.84
N ARG A 140 5.43 19.27 6.72
CA ARG A 140 6.56 18.38 6.37
C ARG A 140 7.55 18.23 7.52
N ASP A 141 8.03 19.35 8.06
CA ASP A 141 9.05 19.35 9.12
C ASP A 141 8.55 18.72 10.41
N LYS A 142 7.26 18.93 10.75
CA LYS A 142 6.64 18.31 11.92
C LYS A 142 6.54 16.79 11.79
N LEU A 143 6.28 16.28 10.58
CA LEU A 143 6.28 14.85 10.29
C LEU A 143 7.69 14.26 10.43
N ILE A 144 8.72 14.93 9.89
CA ILE A 144 10.13 14.55 10.04
C ILE A 144 10.52 14.46 11.52
N SER A 145 10.36 15.55 12.28
CA SER A 145 10.74 15.57 13.70
C SER A 145 9.97 14.56 14.55
N SER A 146 8.74 14.18 14.16
CA SER A 146 7.99 13.15 14.87
C SER A 146 8.52 11.75 14.61
N LEU A 147 8.96 11.45 13.38
CA LEU A 147 9.60 10.18 13.03
C LEU A 147 11.00 10.07 13.65
N GLU A 148 11.75 11.17 13.73
CA GLU A 148 13.04 11.22 14.43
C GLU A 148 12.90 10.99 15.93
N ARG A 149 11.88 11.60 16.55
CA ARG A 149 11.56 11.33 17.95
C ARG A 149 11.21 9.85 18.15
N LEU A 150 10.40 9.26 17.28
CA LEU A 150 10.12 7.83 17.33
C LEU A 150 11.40 7.00 17.20
N ALA A 151 12.27 7.33 16.24
CA ALA A 151 13.54 6.63 16.04
C ALA A 151 14.43 6.70 17.29
N HIS A 152 14.49 7.86 17.94
CA HIS A 152 15.22 8.04 19.19
C HIS A 152 14.60 7.22 20.33
N GLU A 153 13.27 7.30 20.54
CA GLU A 153 12.56 6.53 21.57
C GLU A 153 12.69 5.01 21.39
N ARG A 154 12.82 4.54 20.14
CA ARG A 154 13.01 3.13 19.79
C ARG A 154 14.47 2.71 19.66
N ASN A 155 15.42 3.59 19.99
CA ASN A 155 16.86 3.35 19.88
C ASN A 155 17.34 2.92 18.49
N TRP A 156 16.73 3.46 17.43
CA TRP A 156 17.15 3.24 16.03
C TRP A 156 18.38 4.10 15.70
N SER A 157 19.52 3.74 16.28
CA SER A 157 20.78 4.51 16.27
C SER A 157 21.39 4.80 14.89
N ARG A 158 20.84 4.22 13.81
CA ARG A 158 21.35 4.34 12.43
C ARG A 158 20.51 5.25 11.53
N VAL A 159 19.48 5.91 12.05
CA VAL A 159 18.56 6.73 11.25
C VAL A 159 19.03 8.18 11.24
N ALA A 160 19.60 8.62 10.12
CA ALA A 160 20.05 10.00 9.93
C ALA A 160 18.89 10.93 9.52
N HIS A 161 18.93 12.20 9.93
CA HIS A 161 17.95 13.24 9.54
C HIS A 161 17.77 13.32 8.02
N SER A 162 18.87 13.29 7.26
CA SER A 162 18.82 13.35 5.80
C SER A 162 18.08 12.17 5.16
N THR A 163 18.14 10.98 5.77
CA THR A 163 17.40 9.80 5.33
C THR A 163 15.90 9.97 5.60
N VAL A 164 15.50 10.35 6.81
CA VAL A 164 14.09 10.59 7.16
C VAL A 164 13.50 11.72 6.32
N SER A 165 14.24 12.80 6.14
CA SER A 165 13.82 13.94 5.32
C SER A 165 13.55 13.55 3.86
N LYS A 166 14.46 12.76 3.25
CA LYS A 166 14.28 12.23 1.90
C LYS A 166 13.10 11.26 1.79
N ASP A 167 12.91 10.40 2.80
CA ASP A 167 11.80 9.45 2.85
C ASP A 167 10.45 10.17 2.96
N VAL A 168 10.33 11.14 3.88
CA VAL A 168 9.12 11.97 4.03
C VAL A 168 8.83 12.78 2.76
N ALA A 169 9.84 13.32 2.09
CA ALA A 169 9.66 13.98 0.81
C ALA A 169 9.10 13.03 -0.26
N CYS A 170 9.61 11.79 -0.32
CA CYS A 170 9.12 10.76 -1.22
C CYS A 170 7.69 10.32 -0.89
N PHE A 171 7.38 10.14 0.40
CA PHE A 171 6.03 9.87 0.90
C PHE A 171 5.03 10.93 0.45
N ILE A 172 5.35 12.21 0.62
CA ILE A 172 4.48 13.32 0.18
C ILE A 172 4.30 13.27 -1.34
N ARG A 173 5.39 13.12 -2.12
CA ARG A 173 5.33 13.01 -3.59
C ARG A 173 4.57 11.77 -4.10
N THR A 174 4.36 10.77 -3.24
CA THR A 174 3.60 9.56 -3.59
C THR A 174 2.09 9.81 -3.55
N TYR A 175 1.61 10.73 -2.71
CA TYR A 175 0.16 10.96 -2.51
C TYR A 175 -0.31 12.36 -2.88
N VAL A 176 0.59 13.33 -3.05
CA VAL A 176 0.24 14.73 -3.34
C VAL A 176 0.72 15.10 -4.74
N PRO A 177 -0.20 15.49 -5.65
CA PRO A 177 0.16 16.01 -6.97
C PRO A 177 1.13 17.20 -6.86
N GLN A 178 2.07 17.30 -7.80
CA GLN A 178 2.98 18.43 -7.80
C GLN A 178 2.28 19.64 -8.43
N GLN A 179 2.37 20.79 -7.77
CA GLN A 179 1.97 22.06 -8.38
C GLN A 179 3.01 22.41 -9.45
N ILE A 180 2.73 22.10 -10.71
CA ILE A 180 3.63 22.42 -11.83
C ILE A 180 3.80 23.93 -11.89
N SER A 181 4.99 24.43 -11.54
CA SER A 181 5.36 25.84 -11.70
C SER A 181 6.67 25.94 -12.50
N GLY A 182 6.57 26.45 -13.74
CA GLY A 182 7.74 26.81 -14.57
C GLY A 182 8.50 25.66 -15.28
N LYS A 183 9.53 26.06 -16.04
CA LYS A 183 10.31 25.32 -17.07
C LYS A 183 10.99 23.99 -16.68
N ALA A 184 10.77 23.43 -15.48
CA ALA A 184 11.36 22.15 -15.05
C ALA A 184 10.52 20.92 -15.51
N ALA A 185 9.95 20.99 -16.71
CA ALA A 185 8.77 20.21 -17.07
C ALA A 185 9.01 18.91 -17.86
N HIS A 186 10.24 18.45 -18.06
CA HIS A 186 10.47 17.44 -19.11
C HIS A 186 10.88 16.03 -18.70
N ASP A 187 11.07 15.71 -17.41
CA ASP A 187 11.30 14.31 -16.98
C ASP A 187 11.08 14.02 -15.48
N ASP A 188 11.24 15.04 -14.63
CA ASP A 188 11.06 14.92 -13.16
C ASP A 188 9.63 15.23 -12.69
N ALA A 189 8.73 15.52 -13.64
CA ALA A 189 7.34 15.89 -13.43
C ALA A 189 6.35 14.70 -13.45
N LEU A 190 6.85 13.47 -13.56
CA LEU A 190 5.99 12.29 -13.55
C LEU A 190 5.41 12.06 -12.15
N GLU A 191 4.10 12.24 -12.05
CA GLU A 191 3.34 12.05 -10.83
C GLU A 191 3.20 10.58 -10.48
N SER A 192 3.05 10.29 -9.19
CA SER A 192 2.77 8.94 -8.74
C SER A 192 1.32 8.55 -9.03
N PRO A 193 1.03 7.32 -9.47
CA PRO A 193 -0.36 6.86 -9.65
C PRO A 193 -1.17 6.97 -8.36
N LEU A 194 -0.53 6.83 -7.19
CA LEU A 194 -1.21 6.90 -5.90
C LEU A 194 -1.74 8.29 -5.52
N THR A 195 -1.39 9.33 -6.30
CA THR A 195 -2.00 10.65 -6.15
C THR A 195 -3.50 10.65 -6.48
N GLU A 196 -3.95 9.76 -7.36
CA GLU A 196 -5.35 9.62 -7.78
C GLU A 196 -6.27 9.18 -6.64
N LEU A 197 -5.72 8.50 -5.63
CA LEU A 197 -6.48 8.08 -4.44
C LEU A 197 -6.96 9.28 -3.60
N GLY A 198 -6.35 10.45 -3.77
CA GLY A 198 -6.73 11.67 -3.07
C GLY A 198 -6.60 11.58 -1.54
N LEU A 199 -5.79 10.65 -1.03
CA LEU A 199 -5.63 10.38 0.41
C LEU A 199 -4.94 11.52 1.17
N ILE A 200 -4.10 12.30 0.49
CA ILE A 200 -3.40 13.45 1.07
C ILE A 200 -3.56 14.64 0.13
N LYS A 201 -3.94 15.80 0.67
CA LYS A 201 -4.06 17.05 -0.10
C LYS A 201 -3.20 18.14 0.51
N ALA A 202 -2.56 18.94 -0.33
CA ALA A 202 -1.94 20.18 0.10
C ALA A 202 -3.00 21.14 0.66
N ILE A 203 -2.66 21.86 1.71
CA ILE A 203 -3.46 22.97 2.25
C ILE A 203 -2.68 24.26 1.98
N GLY A 204 -3.34 25.39 1.71
CA GLY A 204 -2.71 26.62 1.18
C GLY A 204 -1.58 27.26 2.01
N LYS A 205 -1.16 26.66 3.13
CA LYS A 205 0.06 26.98 3.86
C LYS A 205 1.26 26.29 3.19
N LYS A 206 2.40 26.98 3.07
CA LYS A 206 3.65 26.39 2.56
C LYS A 206 3.97 25.09 3.31
N ASP A 207 4.11 23.99 2.58
CA ASP A 207 4.39 22.63 3.09
C ASP A 207 3.39 22.10 4.13
N GLY A 208 2.14 22.58 4.09
CA GLY A 208 1.03 22.04 4.84
C GLY A 208 0.24 21.00 4.04
N PHE A 209 -0.17 19.92 4.72
CA PHE A 209 -0.94 18.83 4.13
C PHE A 209 -2.07 18.38 5.06
N ARG A 210 -3.06 17.68 4.50
CA ARG A 210 -4.12 17.01 5.26
C ARG A 210 -4.40 15.61 4.73
N PHE A 211 -4.64 14.66 5.62
CA PHE A 211 -5.26 13.39 5.28
C PHE A 211 -6.74 13.60 4.97
N VAL A 212 -7.23 12.98 3.92
CA VAL A 212 -8.64 13.07 3.50
C VAL A 212 -9.39 11.90 4.10
N ARG A 213 -10.00 12.14 5.27
CA ARG A 213 -10.89 11.17 5.93
C ARG A 213 -12.30 11.20 5.35
N GLY A 214 -12.99 10.07 5.42
CA GLY A 214 -14.36 9.92 4.95
C GLY A 214 -14.49 8.93 3.80
N PRO A 215 -15.65 8.93 3.11
CA PRO A 215 -15.99 7.95 2.08
C PRO A 215 -14.95 7.89 0.96
N LYS A 216 -14.67 6.66 0.48
CA LYS A 216 -13.79 6.40 -0.66
C LYS A 216 -14.59 5.73 -1.78
N SER A 217 -15.19 6.53 -2.65
CA SER A 217 -16.10 6.06 -3.71
C SER A 217 -15.42 5.15 -4.75
N THR A 218 -14.11 5.32 -4.95
CA THR A 218 -13.30 4.49 -5.86
C THR A 218 -12.77 3.22 -5.20
N LEU A 219 -12.98 3.03 -3.90
CA LEU A 219 -12.57 1.81 -3.20
C LEU A 219 -13.71 0.81 -3.29
N SER A 220 -13.45 -0.30 -3.95
CA SER A 220 -14.41 -1.38 -4.20
C SER A 220 -14.49 -2.37 -3.04
N ASP A 221 -15.59 -3.12 -2.97
CA ASP A 221 -15.84 -4.03 -1.86
C ASP A 221 -14.89 -5.24 -1.85
N GLY A 222 -14.46 -5.72 -3.02
CA GLY A 222 -13.45 -6.77 -3.13
C GLY A 222 -12.13 -6.38 -2.48
N VAL A 223 -11.63 -5.17 -2.75
CA VAL A 223 -10.44 -4.61 -2.10
C VAL A 223 -10.64 -4.46 -0.59
N PHE A 224 -11.80 -3.97 -0.15
CA PHE A 224 -12.09 -3.88 1.28
C PHE A 224 -12.06 -5.24 1.97
N MET A 225 -12.68 -6.26 1.37
CA MET A 225 -12.70 -7.64 1.89
C MET A 225 -11.30 -8.26 1.91
N TYR A 226 -10.51 -8.07 0.86
CA TYR A 226 -9.11 -8.47 0.81
C TYR A 226 -8.33 -7.88 1.99
N ALA A 227 -8.42 -6.57 2.20
CA ALA A 227 -7.74 -5.87 3.27
C ALA A 227 -8.21 -6.32 4.65
N LEU A 228 -9.53 -6.49 4.84
CA LEU A 228 -10.11 -6.97 6.08
C LEU A 228 -9.58 -8.35 6.46
N LEU A 229 -9.62 -9.30 5.53
CA LEU A 229 -9.14 -10.67 5.75
C LEU A 229 -7.62 -10.72 5.90
N ASP A 230 -6.86 -9.86 5.19
CA ASP A 230 -5.41 -9.75 5.36
C ASP A 230 -5.02 -9.23 6.73
N PHE A 231 -5.67 -8.15 7.19
CA PHE A 231 -5.50 -7.66 8.54
C PHE A 231 -5.88 -8.72 9.59
N TRP A 232 -7.03 -9.38 9.39
CA TRP A 232 -7.53 -10.42 10.29
C TRP A 232 -6.51 -11.54 10.48
N ALA A 233 -5.95 -12.07 9.38
CA ALA A 233 -4.94 -13.13 9.41
C ALA A 233 -3.70 -12.78 10.23
N ARG A 234 -3.29 -11.51 10.22
CA ARG A 234 -2.14 -11.00 10.97
C ARG A 234 -2.48 -10.61 12.42
N HIS A 235 -3.75 -10.29 12.68
CA HIS A 235 -4.20 -9.75 13.96
C HIS A 235 -4.64 -10.84 14.95
N THR A 236 -5.37 -11.85 14.48
CA THR A 236 -5.93 -12.91 15.34
C THR A 236 -6.29 -14.17 14.56
N SER A 237 -6.23 -15.33 15.23
CA SER A 237 -6.73 -16.60 14.68
C SER A 237 -8.24 -16.81 14.93
N ALA A 238 -8.87 -15.96 15.75
CA ALA A 238 -10.29 -16.08 16.08
C ALA A 238 -11.20 -16.00 14.84
N SER A 239 -12.39 -16.60 14.94
CA SER A 239 -13.44 -16.53 13.91
C SER A 239 -14.28 -15.26 13.97
N THR A 240 -14.01 -14.36 14.92
CA THR A 240 -14.63 -13.03 15.01
C THR A 240 -13.59 -11.92 15.08
N LEU A 241 -13.95 -10.73 14.59
CA LEU A 241 -13.13 -9.52 14.64
C LEU A 241 -14.01 -8.32 15.02
N SER A 242 -13.61 -7.61 16.07
CA SER A 242 -14.40 -6.49 16.59
C SER A 242 -14.37 -5.28 15.66
N PHE A 243 -15.44 -4.48 15.69
CA PHE A 243 -15.49 -3.19 15.01
C PHE A 243 -14.32 -2.29 15.40
N GLU A 244 -14.01 -2.20 16.68
CA GLU A 244 -12.90 -1.41 17.22
C GLU A 244 -11.57 -1.77 16.56
N ALA A 245 -11.31 -3.07 16.38
CA ALA A 245 -10.09 -3.53 15.71
C ALA A 245 -10.08 -3.13 14.23
N ILE A 246 -11.20 -3.28 13.53
CA ILE A 246 -11.31 -2.95 12.10
C ILE A 246 -11.18 -1.44 11.87
N ALA A 247 -11.80 -0.62 12.72
CA ALA A 247 -11.81 0.82 12.58
C ALA A 247 -10.49 1.46 13.03
N HIS A 248 -9.92 1.01 14.14
CA HIS A 248 -8.92 1.82 14.86
C HIS A 248 -7.56 1.17 15.07
N ALA A 249 -7.43 -0.15 14.95
CA ALA A 249 -6.15 -0.81 15.21
C ALA A 249 -5.09 -0.43 14.16
N PRO A 250 -3.80 -0.34 14.54
CA PRO A 250 -2.73 -0.13 13.57
C PRO A 250 -2.69 -1.25 12.52
N GLY A 251 -2.69 -0.86 11.25
CA GLY A 251 -2.74 -1.75 10.09
C GLY A 251 -4.14 -2.20 9.69
N SER A 252 -5.20 -1.67 10.32
CA SER A 252 -6.58 -2.01 10.02
C SER A 252 -7.13 -1.27 8.79
N PRO A 253 -8.20 -1.77 8.14
CA PRO A 253 -8.85 -1.09 7.02
C PRO A 253 -9.27 0.35 7.33
N GLY A 254 -9.82 0.60 8.53
CA GLY A 254 -10.28 1.95 8.91
C GLY A 254 -9.13 2.96 8.95
N ARG A 255 -7.98 2.59 9.51
CA ARG A 255 -6.79 3.44 9.57
C ARG A 255 -6.16 3.64 8.20
N VAL A 256 -5.90 2.55 7.49
CA VAL A 256 -5.15 2.57 6.24
C VAL A 256 -5.92 3.34 5.17
N PHE A 257 -7.20 3.04 4.95
CA PHE A 257 -8.00 3.73 3.94
C PHE A 257 -8.55 5.10 4.38
N ALA A 258 -8.17 5.54 5.59
CA ALA A 258 -8.61 6.81 6.19
C ALA A 258 -10.14 6.94 6.19
N PHE A 259 -10.84 5.92 6.66
CA PHE A 259 -12.28 5.95 6.87
C PHE A 259 -12.63 6.65 8.19
N ASP A 260 -13.84 7.21 8.27
CA ASP A 260 -14.48 7.44 9.56
C ASP A 260 -15.27 6.21 10.03
N GLU A 261 -15.82 6.25 11.24
CA GLU A 261 -16.52 5.09 11.81
C GLU A 261 -17.81 4.74 11.05
N ASN A 262 -18.48 5.73 10.46
CA ASN A 262 -19.69 5.50 9.68
C ASN A 262 -19.34 4.79 8.37
N ASP A 263 -18.27 5.23 7.69
CA ASP A 263 -17.77 4.55 6.48
C ASP A 263 -17.43 3.08 6.74
N VAL A 264 -16.79 2.79 7.88
CA VAL A 264 -16.49 1.41 8.27
C VAL A 264 -17.80 0.66 8.51
N ALA A 265 -18.71 1.21 9.31
CA ALA A 265 -19.99 0.57 9.60
C ALA A 265 -20.80 0.26 8.32
N ASP A 266 -20.90 1.22 7.41
CA ASP A 266 -21.61 1.09 6.13
C ASP A 266 -21.01 -0.01 5.25
N ARG A 267 -19.68 -0.16 5.24
CA ARG A 267 -19.03 -1.28 4.53
C ARG A 267 -19.28 -2.61 5.21
N LEU A 268 -19.29 -2.65 6.53
CA LEU A 268 -19.51 -3.87 7.29
C LEU A 268 -20.95 -4.39 7.14
N THR A 269 -21.94 -3.51 7.08
CA THR A 269 -23.35 -3.91 6.87
C THR A 269 -23.58 -4.58 5.51
N MET A 270 -22.82 -4.19 4.49
CA MET A 270 -22.89 -4.76 3.14
C MET A 270 -22.08 -6.06 2.96
N LEU A 271 -21.30 -6.48 3.97
CA LEU A 271 -20.38 -7.62 3.84
C LEU A 271 -21.09 -8.95 3.54
N ASP A 272 -22.26 -9.21 4.13
CA ASP A 272 -22.95 -10.51 3.96
C ASP A 272 -23.29 -10.71 2.48
N ASP A 273 -23.88 -9.69 1.86
CA ASP A 273 -24.24 -9.69 0.44
C ASP A 273 -23.01 -9.69 -0.47
N ALA A 274 -22.05 -8.78 -0.22
CA ALA A 274 -20.85 -8.64 -1.05
C ALA A 274 -19.94 -9.89 -1.01
N SER A 275 -19.96 -10.63 0.10
CA SER A 275 -19.18 -11.85 0.28
C SER A 275 -19.95 -13.14 -0.05
N GLY A 276 -21.23 -13.05 -0.40
CA GLY A 276 -22.08 -14.21 -0.64
C GLY A 276 -22.25 -15.12 0.59
N GLY A 277 -22.30 -14.54 1.80
CA GLY A 277 -22.46 -15.29 3.05
C GLY A 277 -21.17 -15.67 3.79
N ALA A 278 -19.99 -15.34 3.25
CA ALA A 278 -18.71 -15.73 3.83
C ALA A 278 -18.30 -14.88 5.05
N LEU A 279 -18.72 -13.62 5.06
CA LEU A 279 -18.46 -12.62 6.10
C LEU A 279 -19.76 -12.00 6.55
N ARG A 280 -20.09 -12.10 7.84
CA ARG A 280 -21.34 -11.56 8.39
C ARG A 280 -21.07 -10.53 9.46
N TRP A 281 -21.70 -9.37 9.32
CA TRP A 281 -21.78 -8.38 10.39
C TRP A 281 -22.80 -8.80 11.45
N SER A 282 -22.41 -8.68 12.72
CA SER A 282 -23.24 -9.02 13.88
C SER A 282 -23.18 -7.90 14.92
N GLU A 283 -24.35 -7.43 15.32
CA GLU A 283 -24.54 -6.51 16.44
C GLU A 283 -25.51 -7.14 17.43
N THR A 284 -24.98 -7.84 18.45
CA THR A 284 -25.79 -8.55 19.45
C THR A 284 -25.34 -8.16 20.85
N ALA A 285 -26.28 -7.77 21.71
CA ALA A 285 -26.01 -7.42 23.11
C ALA A 285 -24.87 -6.37 23.28
N GLY A 286 -24.78 -5.40 22.37
CA GLY A 286 -23.76 -4.34 22.38
C GLY A 286 -22.40 -4.76 21.81
N LEU A 287 -22.22 -6.02 21.39
CA LEU A 287 -21.01 -6.48 20.70
C LEU A 287 -21.17 -6.27 19.20
N LYS A 288 -20.32 -5.40 18.65
CA LYS A 288 -20.20 -5.08 17.23
C LYS A 288 -18.99 -5.80 16.62
N GLN A 289 -19.23 -6.79 15.77
CA GLN A 289 -18.17 -7.64 15.21
C GLN A 289 -18.53 -8.25 13.86
N VAL A 290 -17.51 -8.59 13.09
CA VAL A 290 -17.65 -9.44 11.92
C VAL A 290 -17.38 -10.88 12.33
N VAL A 291 -18.14 -11.82 11.77
CA VAL A 291 -17.95 -13.26 11.88
C VAL A 291 -17.57 -13.81 10.51
N ARG A 292 -16.54 -14.65 10.45
CA ARG A 292 -16.14 -15.36 9.22
C ARG A 292 -16.53 -16.83 9.28
N THR A 293 -16.92 -17.40 8.16
CA THR A 293 -17.14 -18.85 7.97
C THR A 293 -16.08 -19.49 7.06
N ILE A 294 -15.20 -18.66 6.51
CA ILE A 294 -14.10 -19.03 5.61
C ILE A 294 -12.74 -18.86 6.30
N ASP A 295 -11.72 -19.46 5.72
CA ASP A 295 -10.34 -19.18 6.11
C ASP A 295 -9.87 -17.80 5.61
N THR A 296 -8.69 -17.38 6.07
CA THR A 296 -8.02 -16.16 5.59
C THR A 296 -6.74 -16.48 4.83
N ASN A 297 -6.72 -17.60 4.10
CA ASN A 297 -5.57 -17.94 3.28
C ASN A 297 -5.40 -16.93 2.11
N GLU A 298 -4.24 -16.90 1.48
CA GLU A 298 -3.96 -15.91 0.41
C GLU A 298 -4.88 -16.04 -0.80
N THR A 299 -5.19 -17.27 -1.23
CA THR A 299 -6.09 -17.55 -2.35
C THR A 299 -7.51 -17.03 -2.08
N THR A 300 -8.07 -17.31 -0.91
CA THR A 300 -9.40 -16.85 -0.49
C THR A 300 -9.46 -15.33 -0.42
N ARG A 301 -8.39 -14.68 0.06
CA ARG A 301 -8.32 -13.21 0.11
C ARG A 301 -8.35 -12.62 -1.29
N LEU A 302 -7.53 -13.16 -2.19
CA LEU A 302 -7.40 -12.67 -3.55
C LEU A 302 -8.64 -12.93 -4.41
N SER A 303 -9.44 -13.96 -4.13
CA SER A 303 -10.65 -14.24 -4.92
C SER A 303 -11.71 -13.15 -4.82
N PHE A 304 -11.77 -12.42 -3.71
CA PHE A 304 -12.68 -11.26 -3.56
C PHE A 304 -12.26 -10.09 -4.44
N VAL A 305 -10.97 -9.94 -4.74
CA VAL A 305 -10.45 -8.85 -5.58
C VAL A 305 -10.93 -8.98 -7.02
N SER A 306 -11.01 -10.20 -7.56
CA SER A 306 -11.37 -10.44 -8.96
C SER A 306 -12.72 -9.83 -9.37
N ALA A 307 -13.71 -9.87 -8.46
CA ALA A 307 -15.05 -9.34 -8.71
C ALA A 307 -15.06 -7.83 -9.03
N ASP A 308 -14.06 -7.08 -8.55
CA ASP A 308 -14.00 -5.63 -8.75
C ASP A 308 -13.63 -5.25 -10.20
N TYR A 309 -12.99 -6.15 -10.94
CA TYR A 309 -12.51 -5.90 -12.31
C TYR A 309 -13.52 -6.36 -13.37
N ASP A 310 -14.41 -7.31 -13.02
CA ASP A 310 -15.47 -7.82 -13.91
C ASP A 310 -16.57 -6.78 -14.21
N VAL A 311 -16.70 -5.75 -13.39
CA VAL A 311 -17.72 -4.69 -13.55
C VAL A 311 -17.32 -3.68 -14.64
N ALA A 312 -16.02 -3.47 -14.87
CA ALA A 312 -15.53 -2.55 -15.90
C ALA A 312 -15.83 -3.05 -17.32
N GLY A 313 -15.72 -4.37 -17.56
CA GLY A 313 -15.99 -4.98 -18.87
C GLY A 313 -17.44 -4.91 -19.35
N ARG A 314 -18.41 -4.59 -18.47
CA ARG A 314 -19.83 -4.43 -18.88
C ARG A 314 -20.19 -3.03 -19.34
N LYS A 315 -19.38 -2.02 -19.05
CA LYS A 315 -19.64 -0.62 -19.47
C LYS A 315 -19.15 -0.30 -20.89
N GLU A 316 -18.28 -1.13 -21.47
CA GLU A 316 -17.82 -0.96 -22.86
C GLU A 316 -18.70 -1.67 -23.89
N VAL A 317 -19.71 -2.43 -23.47
CA VAL A 317 -20.62 -3.19 -24.35
C VAL A 317 -22.07 -2.69 -24.25
N ALA A 318 -22.31 -1.50 -23.69
CA ALA A 318 -23.63 -0.88 -23.56
C ALA A 318 -23.73 0.44 -24.32
#